data_AF-A0A6F8TIQ3-F1
#
_entry.id   AF-A0A6F8TIQ3-F1
#
_cell.length_a   1.000
_cell.length_b   1.000
_cell.length_c   1.000
_cell.angle_alpha   90.00
_cell.angle_beta   90.00
_cell.angle_gamma   90.00
#
_symmetry.space_group_name_H-M   'P 1'
#
loop_
_entity.id
_entity.type
_entity.pdbx_description
1 polymer ?
#
loop_
_entity_poly.entity_id
_entity_poly.type
_entity_poly.pdbx_seq_one_letter_code
_entity_poly.pdbx_strand_id
1 'polypeptide(L)'
;MSSIINMFEMISYYLYGQREKPENLLDDKIISSDRDNLATEVHINSIEFMATGAGRYVGLGNVTAVRKFLAGEYADKLIVGKVYYTSELFDALGYKDYPNNGKTQLSVLNYGLDTNSNDYVDRSYVFGSMSFTINPDAQFIVGKDGSFQIKNISIIPIDDNFDYKSGNGVAQLTNLLTKGAIDPYHIGKTVNIIFDDKDKLQKIDLDKSDLPSLIKQENYLQGLITEAKDYSSSLPNNIPIPDAGKLLEALETLIKNDIISYVDNSGRAIIYGSSKQDNLGDGELTNLVLQKSILLSIANLPSSLNLNEQLIDLINLAKSLLTQKGISIVSGDGDDSITGTKYSDALYGGSDDDSLNGAEDNDYLNGGVGNDILDGGEGDDNLVDEKGNDTYIFNGNFGKDSIYDLDGNGQIKIDDIALSVGEKLIINYGKVLTDNTH
;
A
#
# COMPACT_ATOMS: atom_id res chain seq x y z
N MET A 1 8.30 18.30 13.68
CA MET A 1 7.89 17.28 12.69
C MET A 1 6.50 16.86 13.09
N SER A 2 5.53 16.94 12.18
CA SER A 2 4.18 16.40 12.41
C SER A 2 4.33 14.91 12.76
N SER A 3 3.72 14.46 13.86
CA SER A 3 3.69 13.04 14.24
C SER A 3 2.58 12.27 13.51
N ILE A 4 1.75 12.97 12.73
CA ILE A 4 0.66 12.37 11.97
C ILE A 4 1.20 11.91 10.62
N ILE A 5 1.05 10.62 10.35
CA ILE A 5 1.43 9.99 9.09
C ILE A 5 0.62 10.58 7.93
N ASN A 6 1.32 10.98 6.87
CA ASN A 6 0.68 11.46 5.64
C ASN A 6 0.51 10.33 4.62
N MET A 7 -0.17 10.62 3.51
CA MET A 7 -0.41 9.62 2.46
C MET A 7 0.87 9.06 1.84
N PHE A 8 1.92 9.86 1.64
CA PHE A 8 3.18 9.37 1.04
C PHE A 8 3.86 8.33 1.92
N GLU A 9 3.94 8.63 3.22
CA GLU A 9 4.52 7.73 4.21
C GLU A 9 3.68 6.46 4.30
N MET A 10 2.34 6.58 4.36
CA MET A 10 1.45 5.42 4.43
C MET A 10 1.57 4.52 3.20
N ILE A 11 1.60 5.10 1.99
CA ILE A 11 1.79 4.34 0.75
C ILE A 11 3.19 3.72 0.67
N SER A 12 4.22 4.40 1.17
CA SER A 12 5.57 3.83 1.23
C SER A 12 5.64 2.64 2.19
N TYR A 13 5.02 2.74 3.37
CA TYR A 13 4.90 1.61 4.29
C TYR A 13 4.10 0.45 3.68
N TYR A 14 3.00 0.76 3.00
CA TYR A 14 2.17 -0.24 2.33
C TYR A 14 2.96 -0.96 1.23
N LEU A 15 3.61 -0.24 0.31
CA LEU A 15 4.31 -0.82 -0.83
C LEU A 15 5.66 -1.43 -0.49
N TYR A 16 6.41 -0.84 0.45
CA TYR A 16 7.82 -1.16 0.69
C TYR A 16 8.16 -1.53 2.14
N GLY A 17 7.19 -1.45 3.08
CA GLY A 17 7.42 -1.78 4.48
C GLY A 17 8.25 -0.75 5.26
N GLN A 18 8.54 0.40 4.68
CA GLN A 18 9.35 1.46 5.28
C GLN A 18 8.81 2.85 4.97
N ARG A 19 9.24 3.85 5.75
CA ARG A 19 8.68 5.22 5.72
C ARG A 19 8.84 5.93 4.38
N GLU A 20 9.93 5.64 3.67
CA GLU A 20 10.29 6.27 2.40
C GLU A 20 10.48 5.21 1.33
N LYS A 21 10.22 5.58 0.08
CA LYS A 21 10.47 4.72 -1.08
C LYS A 21 11.96 4.29 -1.11
N PRO A 22 12.27 2.99 -1.30
CA PRO A 22 13.65 2.54 -1.47
C PRO A 22 14.32 3.21 -2.68
N GLU A 23 15.61 3.50 -2.57
CA GLU A 23 16.40 3.98 -3.71
C GLU A 23 16.54 2.91 -4.81
N ASN A 24 16.70 1.64 -4.40
CA ASN A 24 16.74 0.50 -5.31
C ASN A 24 15.39 -0.21 -5.35
N LEU A 25 14.66 -0.05 -6.45
CA LEU A 25 13.40 -0.74 -6.72
C LEU A 25 13.60 -2.10 -7.42
N LEU A 26 14.84 -2.51 -7.66
CA LEU A 26 15.17 -3.81 -8.24
C LEU A 26 15.56 -4.84 -7.17
N ASP A 27 15.38 -4.50 -5.88
CA ASP A 27 15.59 -5.42 -4.75
C ASP A 27 14.40 -6.40 -4.69
N ASP A 28 14.68 -7.69 -4.90
CA ASP A 28 13.73 -8.80 -4.87
C ASP A 28 13.02 -8.94 -3.50
N LYS A 29 13.64 -8.46 -2.41
CA LYS A 29 13.02 -8.44 -1.08
C LYS A 29 11.74 -7.62 -1.02
N ILE A 30 11.53 -6.71 -1.97
CA ILE A 30 10.27 -5.98 -2.12
C ILE A 30 9.10 -6.96 -2.33
N ILE A 31 9.34 -8.11 -2.96
CA ILE A 31 8.31 -9.12 -3.27
C ILE A 31 8.51 -10.48 -2.61
N SER A 32 9.62 -10.69 -1.90
CA SER A 32 9.91 -11.94 -1.18
C SER A 32 8.78 -12.40 -0.24
N SER A 33 8.61 -13.72 -0.12
CA SER A 33 7.67 -14.35 0.82
C SER A 33 8.03 -14.10 2.29
N ASP A 34 9.31 -13.90 2.62
CA ASP A 34 9.74 -13.53 3.96
C ASP A 34 9.10 -12.21 4.44
N ARG A 35 8.80 -11.32 3.50
CA ARG A 35 8.06 -10.08 3.77
C ARG A 35 6.60 -10.33 4.15
N ASP A 36 5.98 -11.42 3.70
CA ASP A 36 4.55 -11.71 3.96
C ASP A 36 4.23 -11.91 5.45
N ASN A 37 5.23 -12.28 6.25
CA ASN A 37 5.07 -12.50 7.69
C ASN A 37 5.41 -11.28 8.55
N LEU A 38 5.91 -10.19 7.95
CA LEU A 38 6.31 -8.99 8.67
C LEU A 38 5.13 -8.01 8.73
N ALA A 39 4.63 -7.78 9.95
CA ALA A 39 3.66 -6.71 10.19
C ALA A 39 4.37 -5.36 10.06
N THR A 40 3.90 -4.51 9.15
CA THR A 40 4.33 -3.11 9.10
C THR A 40 3.50 -2.32 10.11
N GLU A 41 4.13 -1.76 11.13
CA GLU A 41 3.45 -0.97 12.16
C GLU A 41 3.78 0.52 12.03
N VAL A 42 2.75 1.35 12.12
CA VAL A 42 2.88 2.81 12.23
C VAL A 42 2.31 3.24 13.56
N HIS A 43 3.16 3.89 14.36
CA HIS A 43 2.82 4.42 15.66
C HIS A 43 2.39 5.88 15.57
N ILE A 44 1.18 6.17 16.04
CA ILE A 44 0.58 7.51 16.02
C ILE A 44 0.34 7.98 17.45
N ASN A 45 0.84 9.16 17.78
CA ASN A 45 0.55 9.78 19.07
C ASN A 45 -0.94 10.15 19.16
N SER A 46 -1.67 9.54 20.10
CA SER A 46 -3.11 9.79 20.24
C SER A 46 -3.46 11.24 20.56
N ILE A 47 -2.60 11.96 21.29
CA ILE A 47 -2.88 13.34 21.70
C ILE A 47 -2.84 14.26 20.47
N GLU A 48 -1.78 14.17 19.67
CA GLU A 48 -1.67 14.93 18.42
C GLU A 48 -2.78 14.53 17.43
N PHE A 49 -3.03 13.23 17.29
CA PHE A 49 -4.08 12.71 16.42
C PHE A 49 -5.47 13.24 16.76
N MET A 50 -5.82 13.28 18.05
CA MET A 50 -7.10 13.82 18.51
C MET A 50 -7.16 15.35 18.44
N ALA A 51 -6.03 16.05 18.52
CA ALA A 51 -5.99 17.52 18.52
C ALA A 51 -6.00 18.12 17.11
N THR A 52 -5.20 17.57 16.20
CA THR A 52 -4.95 18.14 14.86
C THR A 52 -5.20 17.14 13.74
N GLY A 53 -5.16 15.84 14.01
CA GLY A 53 -5.37 14.77 13.04
C GLY A 53 -6.83 14.44 12.78
N ALA A 54 -7.09 13.21 12.34
CA ALA A 54 -8.45 12.76 11.97
C ALA A 54 -9.41 12.65 13.15
N GLY A 55 -8.88 12.49 14.37
CA GLY A 55 -9.66 12.43 15.59
C GLY A 55 -10.32 13.75 16.00
N ARG A 56 -9.91 14.90 15.42
CA ARG A 56 -10.34 16.24 15.87
C ARG A 56 -11.84 16.52 15.79
N TYR A 57 -12.57 15.79 14.94
CA TYR A 57 -14.02 15.92 14.79
C TYR A 57 -14.81 15.10 15.82
N VAL A 58 -14.11 14.30 16.63
CA VAL A 58 -14.72 13.31 17.51
C VAL A 58 -14.57 13.75 18.96
N GLY A 59 -15.70 13.90 19.63
CA GLY A 59 -15.79 14.25 21.04
C GLY A 59 -16.75 13.36 21.81
N LEU A 60 -16.74 13.50 23.14
CA LEU A 60 -17.62 12.74 24.04
C LEU A 60 -19.10 13.00 23.76
N GLY A 61 -19.44 14.19 23.25
CA GLY A 61 -20.79 14.50 22.81
C GLY A 61 -21.25 13.67 21.62
N ASN A 62 -20.37 12.97 20.91
CA ASN A 62 -20.75 12.03 19.84
C ASN A 62 -21.08 10.62 20.37
N VAL A 63 -20.67 10.28 21.59
CA VAL A 63 -20.92 8.95 22.17
C VAL A 63 -22.31 8.88 22.83
N THR A 64 -23.25 8.19 22.17
CA THR A 64 -24.66 8.11 22.61
C THR A 64 -24.81 7.60 24.04
N ALA A 65 -23.97 6.64 24.46
CA ALA A 65 -24.01 6.13 25.83
C ALA A 65 -23.74 7.22 26.88
N VAL A 66 -22.83 8.17 26.62
CA VAL A 66 -22.51 9.29 27.52
C VAL A 66 -23.73 10.20 27.68
N ARG A 67 -24.32 10.65 26.56
CA ARG A 67 -25.48 11.56 26.59
C ARG A 67 -26.67 10.93 27.31
N LYS A 68 -26.99 9.67 26.98
CA LYS A 68 -28.11 8.94 27.58
C LYS A 68 -27.89 8.65 29.07
N PHE A 69 -26.66 8.34 29.47
CA PHE A 69 -26.32 8.16 30.88
C PHE A 69 -26.57 9.45 31.68
N LEU A 70 -26.03 10.58 31.23
CA LEU A 70 -26.21 11.88 31.90
C LEU A 70 -27.67 12.38 31.90
N ALA A 71 -28.44 12.02 30.87
CA ALA A 71 -29.87 12.28 30.79
C ALA A 71 -30.70 11.39 31.73
N GLY A 72 -30.10 10.34 32.31
CA GLY A 72 -30.78 9.37 33.18
C GLY A 72 -31.63 8.35 32.42
N GLU A 73 -31.43 8.19 31.11
CA GLU A 73 -32.22 7.27 30.27
C GLU A 73 -31.97 5.78 30.58
N TYR A 74 -30.90 5.47 31.33
CA TYR A 74 -30.56 4.10 31.74
C TYR A 74 -30.90 3.79 33.20
N ALA A 75 -31.69 4.64 33.87
CA ALA A 75 -31.97 4.50 35.29
C ALA A 75 -32.63 3.14 35.66
N ASP A 76 -33.38 2.53 34.75
CA ASP A 76 -34.03 1.23 34.92
C ASP A 76 -33.05 0.04 34.88
N LYS A 77 -31.87 0.23 34.29
CA LYS A 77 -30.84 -0.80 34.12
C LYS A 77 -29.70 -0.70 35.13
N LEU A 78 -29.64 0.39 35.88
CA LEU A 78 -28.50 0.71 36.74
C LEU A 78 -28.90 0.77 38.22
N ILE A 79 -27.94 0.44 39.08
CA ILE A 79 -28.13 0.36 40.53
C ILE A 79 -27.77 1.71 41.14
N VAL A 80 -28.70 2.30 41.88
CA VAL A 80 -28.48 3.53 42.64
C VAL A 80 -27.36 3.32 43.68
N GLY A 81 -26.43 4.27 43.75
CA GLY A 81 -25.27 4.24 44.62
C GLY A 81 -24.09 3.42 44.11
N LYS A 82 -24.18 2.83 42.91
CA LYS A 82 -23.09 2.06 42.29
C LYS A 82 -22.26 2.93 41.35
N VAL A 83 -20.96 2.63 41.31
CA VAL A 83 -20.02 3.10 40.29
C VAL A 83 -19.81 1.96 39.30
N TYR A 84 -19.92 2.26 38.01
CA TYR A 84 -19.63 1.34 36.92
C TYR A 84 -18.39 1.82 36.18
N TYR A 85 -17.40 0.96 36.01
CA TYR A 85 -16.35 1.20 35.01
C TYR A 85 -16.90 0.97 33.59
N THR A 86 -16.22 1.46 32.56
CA THR A 86 -16.75 1.47 31.18
C THR A 86 -17.26 0.11 30.71
N SER A 87 -16.48 -0.95 30.90
CA SER A 87 -16.89 -2.32 30.55
C SER A 87 -18.10 -2.80 31.36
N GLU A 88 -18.13 -2.51 32.66
CA GLU A 88 -19.24 -2.88 33.55
C GLU A 88 -20.54 -2.16 33.18
N LEU A 89 -20.45 -0.89 32.75
CA LEU A 89 -21.59 -0.14 32.23
C LEU A 89 -22.14 -0.82 30.99
N PHE A 90 -21.30 -1.05 29.98
CA PHE A 90 -21.74 -1.66 28.73
C PHE A 90 -22.31 -3.07 28.96
N ASP A 91 -21.70 -3.85 29.83
CA ASP A 91 -22.21 -5.14 30.28
C ASP A 91 -23.61 -5.04 30.91
N ALA A 92 -23.84 -4.05 31.78
CA ALA A 92 -25.15 -3.80 32.39
C ALA A 92 -26.20 -3.33 31.37
N LEU A 93 -25.75 -2.66 30.30
CA LEU A 93 -26.60 -2.25 29.17
C LEU A 93 -26.87 -3.39 28.17
N GLY A 94 -26.23 -4.54 28.34
CA GLY A 94 -26.38 -5.73 27.48
C GLY A 94 -25.38 -5.81 26.33
N TYR A 95 -24.35 -4.97 26.32
CA TYR A 95 -23.29 -4.95 25.31
C TYR A 95 -22.01 -5.57 25.87
N LYS A 96 -21.90 -6.89 25.74
CA LYS A 96 -20.72 -7.66 26.16
C LYS A 96 -19.53 -7.39 25.24
N ASP A 97 -18.33 -7.80 25.67
CA ASP A 97 -17.08 -7.77 24.89
C ASP A 97 -16.59 -6.38 24.53
N TYR A 98 -16.72 -5.42 25.46
CA TYR A 98 -16.09 -4.11 25.32
C TYR A 98 -14.54 -4.23 25.24
N PRO A 99 -13.85 -3.47 24.35
CA PRO A 99 -14.38 -2.51 23.39
C PRO A 99 -14.71 -3.12 22.02
N ASN A 100 -14.52 -4.43 21.84
CA ASN A 100 -14.61 -5.12 20.54
C ASN A 100 -16.04 -5.25 20.00
N ASN A 101 -17.05 -5.07 20.84
CA ASN A 101 -18.43 -4.99 20.39
C ASN A 101 -18.67 -3.65 19.68
N GLY A 102 -19.00 -3.68 18.39
CA GLY A 102 -19.24 -2.48 17.58
C GLY A 102 -20.36 -1.56 18.11
N LYS A 103 -21.25 -2.02 19.01
CA LYS A 103 -22.24 -1.16 19.70
C LYS A 103 -21.64 -0.32 20.83
N THR A 104 -20.42 -0.67 21.26
CA THR A 104 -19.62 0.07 22.26
C THR A 104 -18.60 1.01 21.63
N GLN A 105 -18.55 1.04 20.30
CA GLN A 105 -17.66 1.87 19.49
C GLN A 105 -18.44 2.97 18.78
N LEU A 106 -17.75 4.07 18.48
CA LEU A 106 -18.20 5.13 17.61
C LEU A 106 -17.41 5.03 16.30
N SER A 107 -18.09 4.67 15.22
CA SER A 107 -17.49 4.66 13.88
C SER A 107 -17.67 6.01 13.19
N VAL A 108 -16.59 6.53 12.62
CA VAL A 108 -16.53 7.83 11.93
C VAL A 108 -16.01 7.62 10.51
N LEU A 109 -16.71 8.20 9.53
CA LEU A 109 -16.34 8.15 8.11
C LEU A 109 -15.65 9.46 7.74
N ASN A 110 -14.32 9.46 7.63
CA ASN A 110 -13.55 10.65 7.29
C ASN A 110 -13.79 11.14 5.84
N TYR A 111 -14.28 10.27 4.95
CA TYR A 111 -14.55 10.58 3.54
C TYR A 111 -15.43 11.82 3.31
N GLY A 112 -16.34 12.11 4.24
CA GLY A 112 -17.29 13.22 4.11
C GLY A 112 -17.00 14.44 4.99
N LEU A 113 -16.06 14.33 5.93
CA LEU A 113 -15.90 15.36 6.97
C LEU A 113 -14.96 16.46 6.50
N ASP A 114 -15.41 17.72 6.58
CA ASP A 114 -14.64 18.93 6.26
C ASP A 114 -13.81 18.75 4.98
N THR A 115 -14.49 18.52 3.86
CA THR A 115 -13.85 18.21 2.58
C THR A 115 -12.95 19.34 2.10
N ASN A 116 -13.18 20.58 2.54
CA ASN A 116 -12.40 21.75 2.17
C ASN A 116 -11.11 21.93 3.01
N SER A 117 -10.89 21.12 4.04
CA SER A 117 -9.66 21.16 4.82
C SER A 117 -8.43 20.74 4.01
N ASN A 118 -7.28 21.35 4.29
CA ASN A 118 -6.03 21.07 3.58
C ASN A 118 -5.52 19.64 3.80
N ASP A 119 -5.85 19.02 4.93
CA ASP A 119 -5.47 17.64 5.28
C ASP A 119 -6.54 16.61 4.89
N TYR A 120 -7.60 17.03 4.17
CA TYR A 120 -8.70 16.13 3.79
C TYR A 120 -8.23 14.88 3.06
N VAL A 121 -7.28 15.01 2.12
CA VAL A 121 -6.77 13.88 1.34
C VAL A 121 -6.09 12.87 2.24
N ASP A 122 -5.09 13.30 3.04
CA ASP A 122 -4.41 12.41 3.99
C ASP A 122 -5.40 11.74 4.93
N ARG A 123 -6.33 12.53 5.48
CA ARG A 123 -7.30 12.03 6.45
C ARG A 123 -8.29 11.01 5.85
N SER A 124 -8.87 11.33 4.71
CA SER A 124 -9.86 10.48 4.06
C SER A 124 -9.24 9.24 3.45
N TYR A 125 -7.99 9.34 2.97
CA TYR A 125 -7.30 8.24 2.32
C TYR A 125 -6.66 7.28 3.30
N VAL A 126 -5.86 7.81 4.24
CA VAL A 126 -5.11 7.00 5.21
C VAL A 126 -6.04 6.41 6.26
N PHE A 127 -6.95 7.22 6.81
CA PHE A 127 -7.78 6.82 7.94
C PHE A 127 -9.20 6.42 7.57
N GLY A 128 -9.67 6.75 6.37
CA GLY A 128 -10.95 6.28 5.83
C GLY A 128 -12.10 6.21 6.84
N SER A 129 -12.46 5.00 7.26
CA SER A 129 -13.36 4.77 8.39
C SER A 129 -12.60 4.37 9.64
N MET A 130 -12.82 5.08 10.75
CA MET A 130 -12.17 4.80 12.02
C MET A 130 -13.17 4.47 13.12
N SER A 131 -12.70 3.76 14.15
CA SER A 131 -13.48 3.49 15.35
C SER A 131 -12.85 4.13 16.58
N PHE A 132 -13.71 4.66 17.44
CA PHE A 132 -13.35 5.29 18.71
C PHE A 132 -14.14 4.62 19.84
N THR A 133 -13.63 4.73 21.06
CA THR A 133 -14.37 4.32 22.26
C THR A 133 -14.05 5.24 23.43
N ILE A 134 -14.60 4.96 24.60
CA ILE A 134 -14.29 5.68 25.83
C ILE A 134 -13.13 4.95 26.53
N ASN A 135 -12.30 5.62 27.31
CA ASN A 135 -11.27 4.96 28.11
C ASN A 135 -11.84 3.93 29.11
N PRO A 136 -11.15 2.80 29.37
CA PRO A 136 -11.66 1.75 30.28
C PRO A 136 -11.86 2.20 31.74
N ASP A 137 -11.08 3.18 32.20
CA ASP A 137 -11.07 3.68 33.58
C ASP A 137 -12.04 4.84 33.85
N ALA A 138 -12.93 5.16 32.91
CA ALA A 138 -14.02 6.10 33.16
C ALA A 138 -15.01 5.52 34.19
N GLN A 139 -15.49 6.38 35.08
CA GLN A 139 -16.38 5.99 36.18
C GLN A 139 -17.77 6.59 35.98
N PHE A 140 -18.75 5.75 35.75
CA PHE A 140 -20.17 6.11 35.62
C PHE A 140 -20.87 5.94 36.95
N ILE A 141 -21.22 7.05 37.60
CA ILE A 141 -21.70 7.11 38.97
C ILE A 141 -23.20 7.40 38.97
N VAL A 142 -23.98 6.48 39.55
CA VAL A 142 -25.38 6.71 39.88
C VAL A 142 -25.46 7.13 41.35
N GLY A 143 -25.63 8.42 41.61
CA GLY A 143 -25.67 8.99 42.95
C GLY A 143 -26.87 8.49 43.76
N LYS A 144 -26.71 8.40 45.08
CA LYS A 144 -27.82 8.05 46.00
C LYS A 144 -28.96 9.06 46.01
N ASP A 145 -28.65 10.29 45.60
CA ASP A 145 -29.57 11.41 45.40
C ASP A 145 -30.25 11.39 44.02
N GLY A 146 -29.99 10.37 43.19
CA GLY A 146 -30.51 10.26 41.83
C GLY A 146 -29.72 11.07 40.80
N SER A 147 -28.55 11.63 41.16
CA SER A 147 -27.66 12.30 40.22
C SER A 147 -26.93 11.29 39.31
N PHE A 148 -26.58 11.72 38.11
CA PHE A 148 -25.75 10.96 37.17
C PHE A 148 -24.49 11.77 36.90
N GLN A 149 -23.34 11.19 37.19
CA GLN A 149 -22.03 11.82 37.00
C GLN A 149 -21.10 10.84 36.30
N ILE A 150 -20.22 11.36 35.45
CA ILE A 150 -19.15 10.59 34.84
C ILE A 150 -17.85 11.21 35.29
N LYS A 151 -16.89 10.42 35.76
CA LYS A 151 -15.56 10.90 36.12
C LYS A 151 -14.50 10.28 35.25
N ASN A 152 -13.40 11.01 35.08
CA ASN A 152 -12.19 10.49 34.45
C ASN A 152 -12.45 9.94 33.04
N ILE A 153 -13.29 10.62 32.25
CA ILE A 153 -13.70 10.17 30.92
C ILE A 153 -12.91 10.90 29.81
N SER A 154 -12.43 10.14 28.84
CA SER A 154 -11.88 10.59 27.57
C SER A 154 -12.40 9.70 26.45
N ILE A 155 -12.41 10.25 25.23
CA ILE A 155 -12.59 9.46 24.01
C ILE A 155 -11.21 9.05 23.50
N ILE A 156 -11.06 7.79 23.11
CA ILE A 156 -9.81 7.21 22.64
C ILE A 156 -10.00 6.57 21.25
N PRO A 157 -9.03 6.70 20.34
CA PRO A 157 -9.04 5.95 19.09
C PRO A 157 -8.80 4.46 19.35
N ILE A 158 -9.34 3.60 18.47
CA ILE A 158 -9.05 2.17 18.42
C ILE A 158 -8.00 1.94 17.32
N ASP A 159 -7.09 1.01 17.54
CA ASP A 159 -6.09 0.62 16.53
C ASP A 159 -6.79 0.14 15.26
N ASP A 160 -6.15 0.41 14.13
CA ASP A 160 -6.74 0.21 12.81
C ASP A 160 -5.70 -0.35 11.85
N ASN A 161 -6.04 -0.47 10.58
CA ASN A 161 -5.10 -0.85 9.55
C ASN A 161 -5.37 -0.17 8.20
N PHE A 162 -4.36 -0.21 7.33
CA PHE A 162 -4.45 0.17 5.94
C PHE A 162 -4.06 -1.04 5.08
N ASP A 163 -5.02 -1.64 4.38
CA ASP A 163 -4.81 -2.90 3.64
C ASP A 163 -5.59 -3.04 2.33
N TYR A 164 -6.28 -1.97 1.90
CA TYR A 164 -7.24 -1.99 0.78
C TYR A 164 -8.32 -3.08 0.87
N LYS A 165 -8.61 -3.62 2.05
CA LYS A 165 -9.73 -4.53 2.30
C LYS A 165 -10.78 -3.77 3.11
N SER A 166 -12.04 -3.89 2.71
CA SER A 166 -13.12 -3.31 3.51
C SER A 166 -14.46 -4.00 3.28
N GLY A 167 -15.22 -4.15 4.37
CA GLY A 167 -16.63 -4.51 4.33
C GLY A 167 -17.57 -3.32 4.08
N ASN A 168 -17.03 -2.09 3.99
CA ASN A 168 -17.78 -0.87 3.74
C ASN A 168 -17.77 -0.50 2.25
N GLY A 169 -18.94 -0.28 1.65
CA GLY A 169 -19.09 0.06 0.23
C GLY A 169 -18.34 1.34 -0.21
N VAL A 170 -18.14 2.32 0.68
CA VAL A 170 -17.36 3.54 0.37
C VAL A 170 -15.89 3.22 0.17
N ALA A 171 -15.31 2.51 1.13
CA ALA A 171 -13.91 2.12 1.09
C ALA A 171 -13.65 1.18 -0.10
N GLN A 172 -14.60 0.28 -0.42
CA GLN A 172 -14.52 -0.54 -1.64
C GLN A 172 -14.43 0.30 -2.91
N LEU A 173 -15.20 1.39 -3.02
CA LEU A 173 -15.11 2.30 -4.16
C LEU A 173 -13.77 3.04 -4.22
N THR A 174 -13.28 3.57 -3.09
CA THR A 174 -11.96 4.21 -3.01
C THR A 174 -10.84 3.24 -3.43
N ASN A 175 -10.92 1.99 -2.96
CA ASN A 175 -9.95 0.95 -3.27
C ASN A 175 -10.01 0.59 -4.76
N LEU A 176 -11.21 0.47 -5.33
CA LEU A 176 -11.41 0.22 -6.76
C LEU A 176 -10.75 1.31 -7.62
N LEU A 177 -10.87 2.58 -7.22
CA LEU A 177 -10.35 3.71 -7.99
C LEU A 177 -8.83 3.89 -7.89
N THR A 178 -8.22 3.46 -6.79
CA THR A 178 -6.81 3.81 -6.50
C THR A 178 -5.86 2.63 -6.45
N LYS A 179 -6.32 1.43 -6.08
CA LYS A 179 -5.43 0.29 -5.86
C LYS A 179 -4.68 -0.11 -7.13
N GLY A 180 -5.34 -0.13 -8.28
CA GLY A 180 -4.68 -0.48 -9.55
C GLY A 180 -3.59 0.51 -9.97
N ALA A 181 -3.69 1.79 -9.58
CA ALA A 181 -2.69 2.79 -9.87
C ALA A 181 -1.50 2.73 -8.88
N ILE A 182 -1.81 2.53 -7.60
CA ILE A 182 -0.82 2.54 -6.52
C ILE A 182 -0.09 1.22 -6.43
N ASP A 183 -0.80 0.10 -6.56
CA ASP A 183 -0.30 -1.25 -6.35
C ASP A 183 -0.72 -2.19 -7.49
N PRO A 184 -0.27 -1.89 -8.73
CA PRO A 184 -0.61 -2.69 -9.90
C PRO A 184 -0.04 -4.11 -9.85
N TYR A 185 1.03 -4.31 -9.06
CA TYR A 185 1.70 -5.60 -8.93
C TYR A 185 1.29 -6.39 -7.67
N HIS A 186 0.43 -5.81 -6.83
CA HIS A 186 -0.04 -6.45 -5.59
C HIS A 186 1.08 -6.76 -4.59
N ILE A 187 2.11 -5.93 -4.58
CA ILE A 187 3.26 -6.02 -3.68
C ILE A 187 2.92 -5.44 -2.30
N GLY A 188 1.85 -4.67 -2.20
CA GLY A 188 1.47 -3.98 -0.98
C GLY A 188 1.02 -4.90 0.15
N LYS A 189 1.33 -4.52 1.40
CA LYS A 189 1.04 -5.28 2.62
C LYS A 189 0.23 -4.45 3.61
N THR A 190 -0.51 -5.13 4.48
CA THR A 190 -1.27 -4.48 5.56
C THR A 190 -0.34 -3.66 6.45
N VAL A 191 -0.66 -2.38 6.62
CA VAL A 191 -0.01 -1.50 7.59
C VAL A 191 -0.91 -1.39 8.82
N ASN A 192 -0.45 -1.86 9.97
CA ASN A 192 -1.14 -1.72 11.24
C ASN A 192 -0.92 -0.31 11.79
N ILE A 193 -2.01 0.37 12.13
CA ILE A 193 -2.00 1.71 12.71
C ILE A 193 -2.21 1.56 14.22
N ILE A 194 -1.17 1.83 14.98
CA ILE A 194 -1.15 1.71 16.43
C ILE A 194 -1.20 3.10 17.05
N PHE A 195 -2.19 3.34 17.89
CA PHE A 195 -2.35 4.59 18.62
C PHE A 195 -1.68 4.49 19.99
N ASP A 196 -0.58 5.22 20.16
CA ASP A 196 0.17 5.30 21.41
C ASP A 196 -0.42 6.38 22.33
N ASP A 197 -0.04 6.36 23.61
CA ASP A 197 -0.37 7.39 24.60
C ASP A 197 -1.89 7.63 24.83
N LYS A 198 -2.74 6.62 24.52
CA LYS A 198 -4.19 6.67 24.76
C LYS A 198 -4.55 7.00 26.20
N ASP A 199 -3.74 6.52 27.15
CA ASP A 199 -3.90 6.73 28.60
C ASP A 199 -3.59 8.16 29.05
N LYS A 200 -2.82 8.92 28.24
CA LYS A 200 -2.41 10.31 28.49
C LYS A 200 -3.35 11.34 27.88
N LEU A 201 -4.36 10.92 27.12
CA LEU A 201 -5.42 11.81 26.62
C LEU A 201 -6.11 12.54 27.77
N GLN A 202 -6.49 13.79 27.54
CA GLN A 202 -7.15 14.60 28.57
C GLN A 202 -8.46 13.94 29.02
N LYS A 203 -8.55 13.67 30.32
CA LYS A 203 -9.75 13.13 30.97
C LYS A 203 -10.50 14.26 31.67
N ILE A 204 -11.82 14.22 31.57
CA ILE A 204 -12.70 15.23 32.17
C ILE A 204 -13.75 14.56 33.06
N ASP A 205 -14.35 15.36 33.93
CA ASP A 205 -15.55 14.97 34.68
C ASP A 205 -16.76 15.64 34.03
N LEU A 206 -17.88 14.93 33.98
CA LEU A 206 -19.13 15.38 33.38
C LEU A 206 -20.29 15.17 34.34
N ASP A 207 -21.25 16.08 34.31
CA ASP A 207 -22.54 15.92 34.94
C ASP A 207 -23.69 16.36 34.02
N LYS A 208 -24.91 16.38 34.54
CA LYS A 208 -26.10 16.74 33.79
C LYS A 208 -26.05 18.16 33.20
N SER A 209 -25.30 19.08 33.80
CA SER A 209 -25.15 20.45 33.31
C SER A 209 -24.35 20.55 32.01
N ASP A 210 -23.54 19.54 31.69
CA ASP A 210 -22.76 19.48 30.44
C ASP A 210 -23.57 19.01 29.24
N LEU A 211 -24.75 18.42 29.47
CA LEU A 211 -25.58 17.81 28.43
C LEU A 211 -25.89 18.76 27.24
N PRO A 212 -26.19 20.06 27.44
CA PRO A 212 -26.39 20.98 26.32
C PRO A 212 -25.15 21.14 25.42
N SER A 213 -23.95 21.14 26.02
CA SER A 213 -22.68 21.22 25.27
C SER A 213 -22.45 19.94 24.46
N LEU A 214 -22.71 18.78 25.06
CA LEU A 214 -22.58 17.47 24.41
C LEU A 214 -23.55 17.32 23.23
N ILE A 215 -24.81 17.78 23.37
CA ILE A 215 -25.78 17.79 22.27
C ILE A 215 -25.33 18.72 21.13
N LYS A 216 -24.70 19.86 21.46
CA LYS A 216 -24.14 20.75 20.44
C LYS A 216 -23.01 20.08 19.64
N GLN A 217 -22.15 19.30 20.30
CA GLN A 217 -21.11 18.52 19.62
C GLN A 217 -21.70 17.44 18.70
N GLU A 218 -22.74 16.73 19.14
CA GLU A 218 -23.47 15.78 18.30
C GLU A 218 -24.02 16.44 17.04
N ASN A 219 -24.75 17.56 17.22
CA ASN A 219 -25.36 18.29 16.11
C ASN A 219 -24.33 18.84 15.12
N TYR A 220 -23.16 19.28 15.62
CA TYR A 220 -22.07 19.73 14.76
C TYR A 220 -21.57 18.60 13.85
N LEU A 221 -21.29 17.42 14.41
CA LEU A 221 -20.84 16.27 13.61
C LEU A 221 -21.93 15.80 12.63
N GLN A 222 -23.20 15.77 13.06
CA GLN A 222 -24.32 15.43 12.17
C GLN A 222 -24.49 16.45 11.04
N GLY A 223 -24.22 17.73 11.30
CA GLY A 223 -24.18 18.79 10.29
C GLY A 223 -23.13 18.49 9.21
N LEU A 224 -21.90 18.18 9.61
CA LEU A 224 -20.83 17.80 8.68
C LEU A 224 -21.16 16.54 7.88
N ILE A 225 -21.78 15.53 8.52
CA ILE A 225 -22.23 14.31 7.84
C ILE A 225 -23.36 14.62 6.85
N THR A 226 -24.24 15.57 7.16
CA THR A 226 -25.33 15.97 6.27
C THR A 226 -24.81 16.71 5.04
N GLU A 227 -23.89 17.66 5.24
CA GLU A 227 -23.17 18.34 4.16
C GLU A 227 -22.50 17.32 3.22
N ALA A 228 -21.83 16.31 3.78
CA ALA A 228 -21.24 15.22 3.01
C ALA A 228 -22.28 14.42 2.18
N LYS A 229 -23.48 14.21 2.72
CA LYS A 229 -24.55 13.47 2.05
C LYS A 229 -25.17 14.24 0.90
N ASP A 230 -25.22 15.57 0.98
CA ASP A 230 -25.74 16.41 -0.11
C ASP A 230 -24.92 16.21 -1.40
N TYR A 231 -23.60 16.03 -1.28
CA TYR A 231 -22.72 15.65 -2.40
C TYR A 231 -23.00 14.23 -2.95
N SER A 232 -23.55 13.31 -2.13
CA SER A 232 -23.84 11.91 -2.50
C SER A 232 -25.25 11.64 -3.07
N SER A 233 -26.14 12.63 -2.99
CA SER A 233 -27.59 12.48 -3.23
C SER A 233 -28.00 12.09 -4.67
N SER A 234 -27.05 12.04 -5.60
CA SER A 234 -27.22 11.60 -6.99
C SER A 234 -27.10 10.08 -7.19
N LEU A 235 -26.77 9.31 -6.16
CA LEU A 235 -26.53 7.86 -6.24
C LEU A 235 -27.39 7.05 -5.23
N PRO A 236 -27.66 5.76 -5.50
CA PRO A 236 -28.50 4.93 -4.62
C PRO A 236 -27.90 4.82 -3.20
N ASN A 237 -28.74 4.99 -2.17
CA ASN A 237 -28.47 4.73 -0.75
C ASN A 237 -27.74 5.81 0.11
N ASN A 238 -27.60 7.07 -0.32
CA ASN A 238 -27.04 8.16 0.52
C ASN A 238 -25.64 7.86 1.10
N ILE A 239 -24.83 7.12 0.33
CA ILE A 239 -23.49 6.68 0.71
C ILE A 239 -22.51 7.85 0.49
N PRO A 240 -21.78 8.36 1.52
CA PRO A 240 -20.78 9.41 1.32
C PRO A 240 -19.73 8.96 0.31
N ILE A 241 -19.49 9.74 -0.74
CA ILE A 241 -18.50 9.40 -1.77
C ILE A 241 -17.26 10.24 -1.49
N PRO A 242 -16.04 9.65 -1.54
CA PRO A 242 -14.82 10.45 -1.54
C PRO A 242 -14.88 11.45 -2.69
N ASP A 243 -14.38 12.66 -2.48
CA ASP A 243 -14.26 13.64 -3.56
C ASP A 243 -13.30 13.08 -4.63
N ALA A 244 -13.87 12.60 -5.74
CA ALA A 244 -13.13 11.93 -6.80
C ALA A 244 -12.08 12.86 -7.45
N GLY A 245 -12.32 14.18 -7.46
CA GLY A 245 -11.34 15.15 -7.92
C GLY A 245 -10.13 15.19 -7.01
N LYS A 246 -10.35 15.27 -5.68
CA LYS A 246 -9.26 15.25 -4.69
C LYS A 246 -8.55 13.91 -4.62
N LEU A 247 -9.25 12.81 -4.86
CA LEU A 247 -8.65 11.49 -4.96
C LEU A 247 -7.73 11.38 -6.19
N LEU A 248 -8.13 11.97 -7.32
CA LEU A 248 -7.28 12.05 -8.50
C LEU A 248 -6.06 12.96 -8.25
N GLU A 249 -6.25 14.11 -7.60
CA GLU A 249 -5.14 14.99 -7.17
C GLU A 249 -4.17 14.25 -6.25
N ALA A 250 -4.67 13.37 -5.38
CA ALA A 250 -3.86 12.54 -4.50
C ALA A 250 -2.96 11.58 -5.29
N LEU A 251 -3.52 10.90 -6.30
CA LEU A 251 -2.76 10.04 -7.21
C LEU A 251 -1.72 10.84 -8.00
N GLU A 252 -2.11 11.99 -8.57
CA GLU A 252 -1.15 12.87 -9.26
C GLU A 252 0.00 13.30 -8.35
N THR A 253 -0.32 13.57 -7.10
CA THR A 253 0.64 14.01 -6.09
C THR A 253 1.61 12.89 -5.71
N LEU A 254 1.14 11.64 -5.61
CA LEU A 254 2.00 10.46 -5.45
C LEU A 254 2.97 10.27 -6.62
N ILE A 255 2.49 10.44 -7.86
CA ILE A 255 3.30 10.32 -9.08
C ILE A 255 4.34 11.45 -9.15
N LYS A 256 3.94 12.70 -8.93
CA LYS A 256 4.85 13.87 -8.96
C LYS A 256 5.97 13.78 -7.92
N ASN A 257 5.74 13.08 -6.81
CA ASN A 257 6.71 12.85 -5.75
C ASN A 257 7.40 11.47 -5.86
N ASP A 258 7.26 10.81 -7.01
CA ASP A 258 7.94 9.56 -7.35
C ASP A 258 7.58 8.34 -6.47
N ILE A 259 6.55 8.40 -5.63
CA ILE A 259 6.23 7.34 -4.66
C ILE A 259 5.77 6.05 -5.34
N ILE A 260 4.98 6.19 -6.41
CA ILE A 260 4.39 5.09 -7.17
C ILE A 260 4.93 5.00 -8.61
N SER A 261 6.09 5.60 -8.85
CA SER A 261 6.81 5.44 -10.12
C SER A 261 7.59 4.14 -10.11
N TYR A 262 7.12 3.17 -10.88
CA TYR A 262 7.76 1.87 -11.09
C TYR A 262 8.72 1.94 -12.27
N VAL A 263 9.81 2.69 -12.11
CA VAL A 263 10.78 2.96 -13.17
C VAL A 263 12.19 2.84 -12.61
N ASP A 264 13.09 2.20 -13.34
CA ASP A 264 14.50 2.05 -12.96
C ASP A 264 15.35 3.28 -13.33
N ASN A 265 16.64 3.26 -12.99
CA ASN A 265 17.56 4.37 -13.27
C ASN A 265 17.81 4.59 -14.78
N SER A 266 17.52 3.60 -15.62
CA SER A 266 17.62 3.68 -17.08
C SER A 266 16.32 4.20 -17.72
N GLY A 267 15.27 4.38 -16.93
CA GLY A 267 13.95 4.81 -17.37
C GLY A 267 13.09 3.69 -17.93
N ARG A 268 13.41 2.42 -17.62
CA ARG A 268 12.63 1.23 -17.98
C ARG A 268 11.52 1.01 -16.97
N ALA A 269 10.37 0.52 -17.43
CA ALA A 269 9.29 0.15 -16.52
C ALA A 269 9.71 -1.07 -15.69
N ILE A 270 9.53 -0.99 -14.37
CA ILE A 270 9.73 -2.12 -13.46
C ILE A 270 8.43 -2.91 -13.37
N ILE A 271 8.54 -4.21 -13.55
CA ILE A 271 7.49 -5.20 -13.43
C ILE A 271 7.89 -6.12 -12.28
N TYR A 272 7.05 -6.17 -11.25
CA TYR A 272 7.21 -7.16 -10.20
C TYR A 272 6.35 -8.39 -10.51
N GLY A 273 6.95 -9.55 -10.35
CA GLY A 273 6.32 -10.86 -10.32
C GLY A 273 5.56 -11.13 -9.02
N SER A 274 5.60 -12.36 -8.54
CA SER A 274 4.89 -12.84 -7.36
C SER A 274 5.83 -13.62 -6.44
N SER A 275 5.42 -13.93 -5.21
CA SER A 275 6.20 -14.80 -4.31
C SER A 275 6.09 -16.29 -4.66
N LYS A 276 5.90 -16.59 -5.95
CA LYS A 276 5.70 -17.92 -6.53
C LYS A 276 6.19 -17.89 -7.96
N GLN A 277 6.48 -19.08 -8.48
CA GLN A 277 6.76 -19.34 -9.89
C GLN A 277 5.87 -18.52 -10.85
N ASP A 278 6.53 -17.64 -11.57
CA ASP A 278 6.04 -16.80 -12.64
C ASP A 278 6.47 -17.37 -14.00
N ASN A 279 5.57 -17.25 -14.97
CA ASN A 279 5.85 -17.58 -16.36
C ASN A 279 5.51 -16.33 -17.17
N LEU A 280 6.53 -15.61 -17.63
CA LEU A 280 6.40 -14.30 -18.27
C LEU A 280 7.10 -14.31 -19.63
N GLY A 281 6.33 -14.41 -20.70
CA GLY A 281 6.84 -14.20 -22.07
C GLY A 281 6.56 -12.80 -22.62
N ASP A 282 7.23 -12.41 -23.72
CA ASP A 282 7.06 -11.11 -24.41
C ASP A 282 5.59 -10.68 -24.61
N GLY A 283 4.73 -11.61 -25.02
CA GLY A 283 3.29 -11.34 -25.19
C GLY A 283 2.53 -11.06 -23.90
N GLU A 284 2.97 -11.63 -22.77
CA GLU A 284 2.40 -11.39 -21.44
C GLU A 284 2.96 -10.10 -20.84
N LEU A 285 4.24 -9.80 -21.08
CA LEU A 285 4.92 -8.59 -20.64
C LEU A 285 4.39 -7.33 -21.32
N THR A 286 4.16 -7.39 -22.63
CA THR A 286 3.48 -6.31 -23.36
C THR A 286 2.09 -6.05 -22.76
N ASN A 287 1.34 -7.10 -22.42
CA ASN A 287 0.03 -6.95 -21.79
C ASN A 287 0.12 -6.44 -20.34
N LEU A 288 1.14 -6.84 -19.57
CA LEU A 288 1.37 -6.40 -18.20
C LEU A 288 1.75 -4.91 -18.16
N VAL A 289 2.70 -4.47 -18.98
CA VAL A 289 3.07 -3.04 -19.13
C VAL A 289 1.85 -2.21 -19.55
N LEU A 290 1.02 -2.75 -20.45
CA LEU A 290 -0.22 -2.10 -20.90
C LEU A 290 -1.40 -2.21 -19.93
N GLN A 291 -1.40 -3.11 -18.95
CA GLN A 291 -2.46 -3.18 -17.93
C GLN A 291 -2.07 -2.39 -16.67
N LYS A 292 -0.77 -2.30 -16.40
CA LYS A 292 -0.18 -1.83 -15.13
C LYS A 292 0.53 -0.48 -15.24
N SER A 293 0.70 0.09 -16.44
CA SER A 293 1.19 1.45 -16.55
C SER A 293 0.19 2.45 -15.95
N ILE A 294 0.71 3.35 -15.11
CA ILE A 294 0.01 4.45 -14.43
C ILE A 294 -0.90 5.23 -15.39
N LEU A 295 -0.50 5.33 -16.66
CA LEU A 295 -1.25 5.95 -17.74
C LEU A 295 -2.57 5.26 -18.09
N LEU A 296 -2.69 3.94 -17.94
CA LEU A 296 -3.96 3.22 -18.15
C LEU A 296 -4.86 3.19 -16.93
N SER A 297 -4.32 3.31 -15.72
CA SER A 297 -5.16 3.59 -14.54
C SER A 297 -5.88 4.94 -14.67
N ILE A 298 -5.27 5.92 -15.36
CA ILE A 298 -5.92 7.20 -15.72
C ILE A 298 -6.97 7.00 -16.83
N ALA A 299 -6.76 6.07 -17.78
CA ALA A 299 -7.74 5.73 -18.81
C ALA A 299 -8.97 4.97 -18.29
N ASN A 300 -8.85 4.32 -17.12
CA ASN A 300 -9.94 3.63 -16.40
C ASN A 300 -10.73 4.57 -15.47
N LEU A 301 -10.47 5.88 -15.51
CA LEU A 301 -11.29 6.86 -14.80
C LEU A 301 -12.75 6.78 -15.25
N PRO A 302 -13.72 7.06 -14.36
CA PRO A 302 -15.15 6.97 -14.68
C PRO A 302 -15.47 7.70 -15.98
N SER A 303 -16.34 7.12 -16.82
CA SER A 303 -16.74 7.71 -18.11
C SER A 303 -17.40 9.10 -18.00
N SER A 304 -17.67 9.56 -16.78
CA SER A 304 -18.11 10.92 -16.45
C SER A 304 -16.99 11.97 -16.50
N LEU A 305 -15.71 11.58 -16.49
CA LEU A 305 -14.58 12.44 -16.82
C LEU A 305 -14.37 12.39 -18.34
N ASN A 306 -14.77 13.45 -19.05
CA ASN A 306 -14.45 13.62 -20.48
C ASN A 306 -12.93 13.84 -20.63
N LEU A 307 -12.15 12.77 -20.76
CA LEU A 307 -10.76 12.84 -21.18
C LEU A 307 -10.72 13.35 -22.63
N ASN A 308 -9.98 14.42 -22.91
CA ASN A 308 -9.89 14.96 -24.26
C ASN A 308 -8.95 14.10 -25.14
N GLU A 309 -9.09 14.23 -26.46
CA GLU A 309 -8.35 13.46 -27.47
C GLU A 309 -6.82 13.58 -27.31
N GLN A 310 -6.34 14.75 -26.86
CA GLN A 310 -4.92 15.01 -26.58
C GLN A 310 -4.36 14.16 -25.45
N LEU A 311 -5.15 13.87 -24.41
CA LEU A 311 -4.75 13.01 -23.30
C LEU A 311 -4.68 11.55 -23.73
N ILE A 312 -5.57 11.10 -24.62
CA ILE A 312 -5.52 9.75 -25.21
C ILE A 312 -4.28 9.58 -26.08
N ASP A 313 -3.95 10.58 -26.91
CA ASP A 313 -2.74 10.58 -27.73
C ASP A 313 -1.46 10.58 -26.88
N LEU A 314 -1.45 11.36 -25.80
CA LEU A 314 -0.35 11.35 -24.83
C LEU A 314 -0.22 9.99 -24.13
N ILE A 315 -1.35 9.36 -23.78
CA ILE A 315 -1.37 8.01 -23.22
C ILE A 315 -0.75 7.01 -24.19
N ASN A 316 -1.14 7.05 -25.46
CA ASN A 316 -0.63 6.14 -26.49
C ASN A 316 0.84 6.41 -26.83
N LEU A 317 1.27 7.68 -26.82
CA LEU A 317 2.66 8.03 -27.00
C LEU A 317 3.52 7.51 -25.86
N ALA A 318 3.11 7.69 -24.61
CA ALA A 318 3.90 7.20 -23.48
C ALA A 318 3.83 5.67 -23.32
N LYS A 319 2.73 5.00 -23.70
CA LYS A 319 2.74 3.53 -23.92
C LYS A 319 3.84 3.15 -24.90
N SER A 320 3.86 3.78 -26.07
CA SER A 320 4.83 3.51 -27.13
C SER A 320 6.28 3.78 -26.70
N LEU A 321 6.51 4.81 -25.89
CA LEU A 321 7.83 5.13 -25.35
C LEU A 321 8.28 4.17 -24.24
N LEU A 322 7.36 3.71 -23.39
CA LEU A 322 7.64 2.72 -22.35
C LEU A 322 7.97 1.35 -22.96
N THR A 323 7.33 0.98 -24.08
CA THR A 323 7.59 -0.27 -24.80
C THR A 323 8.78 -0.20 -25.78
N GLN A 324 9.56 0.89 -25.79
CA GLN A 324 10.70 1.08 -26.71
C GLN A 324 12.07 1.09 -26.01
N LYS A 325 12.11 1.00 -24.68
CA LYS A 325 13.34 1.10 -23.87
C LYS A 325 13.79 -0.21 -23.23
N GLY A 326 13.05 -1.29 -23.45
CA GLY A 326 13.09 -2.47 -22.59
C GLY A 326 12.40 -2.23 -21.24
N ILE A 327 12.43 -3.25 -20.41
CA ILE A 327 11.75 -3.38 -19.12
C ILE A 327 12.73 -3.89 -18.07
N SER A 328 12.34 -3.78 -16.81
CA SER A 328 13.00 -4.48 -15.72
C SER A 328 12.00 -5.41 -15.06
N ILE A 329 12.36 -6.69 -14.92
CA ILE A 329 11.51 -7.70 -14.27
C ILE A 329 12.20 -8.14 -12.99
N VAL A 330 11.47 -8.15 -11.89
CA VAL A 330 11.89 -8.70 -10.60
C VAL A 330 10.88 -9.78 -10.25
N SER A 331 11.26 -11.05 -10.30
CA SER A 331 10.31 -12.16 -10.12
C SER A 331 10.29 -12.74 -8.71
N GLY A 332 11.42 -12.79 -8.03
CA GLY A 332 11.45 -12.96 -6.58
C GLY A 332 11.65 -14.40 -6.15
N ASP A 333 10.62 -15.05 -5.62
CA ASP A 333 10.74 -16.42 -5.10
C ASP A 333 10.06 -17.42 -6.07
N GLY A 334 10.70 -18.57 -6.24
CA GLY A 334 10.18 -19.73 -6.97
C GLY A 334 10.73 -19.86 -8.39
N ASP A 335 10.73 -21.08 -8.92
CA ASP A 335 11.36 -21.40 -10.22
C ASP A 335 10.75 -20.61 -11.41
N ASP A 336 11.28 -19.43 -11.74
CA ASP A 336 10.67 -18.51 -12.68
C ASP A 336 11.11 -18.77 -14.13
N SER A 337 10.21 -18.55 -15.08
CA SER A 337 10.53 -18.59 -16.51
C SER A 337 10.22 -17.25 -17.16
N ILE A 338 11.28 -16.53 -17.52
CA ILE A 338 11.19 -15.15 -18.01
C ILE A 338 11.84 -15.07 -19.39
N THR A 339 11.11 -14.50 -20.34
CA THR A 339 11.68 -14.06 -21.62
C THR A 339 11.45 -12.57 -21.74
N GLY A 340 12.52 -11.82 -21.96
CA GLY A 340 12.52 -10.40 -22.23
C GLY A 340 11.77 -10.04 -23.52
N THR A 341 11.97 -8.80 -23.89
CA THR A 341 11.50 -8.14 -25.09
C THR A 341 12.65 -8.06 -26.09
N LYS A 342 12.39 -7.49 -27.26
CA LYS A 342 13.43 -7.26 -28.28
C LYS A 342 14.31 -6.02 -28.03
N TYR A 343 14.36 -5.53 -26.80
CA TYR A 343 15.04 -4.28 -26.43
C TYR A 343 15.80 -4.52 -25.13
N SER A 344 16.80 -3.67 -24.84
CA SER A 344 17.64 -3.79 -23.64
C SER A 344 16.88 -3.89 -22.30
N ASP A 345 16.80 -5.09 -21.77
CA ASP A 345 16.06 -5.46 -20.57
C ASP A 345 16.96 -5.66 -19.36
N ALA A 346 16.34 -5.71 -18.18
CA ALA A 346 16.99 -6.21 -16.98
C ALA A 346 16.11 -7.23 -16.27
N LEU A 347 16.55 -8.48 -16.25
CA LEU A 347 15.82 -9.59 -15.70
C LEU A 347 16.48 -10.00 -14.38
N TYR A 348 15.72 -10.05 -13.30
CA TYR A 348 16.14 -10.52 -11.99
C TYR A 348 15.26 -11.71 -11.62
N GLY A 349 15.86 -12.90 -11.61
CA GLY A 349 15.21 -14.16 -11.22
C GLY A 349 14.89 -14.13 -9.74
N GLY A 350 15.93 -14.16 -8.90
CA GLY A 350 15.80 -13.96 -7.46
C GLY A 350 16.27 -15.18 -6.70
N SER A 351 15.35 -15.90 -6.07
CA SER A 351 15.61 -17.13 -5.32
C SER A 351 14.91 -18.32 -5.99
N ASP A 352 15.52 -19.50 -5.84
CA ASP A 352 15.12 -20.76 -6.48
C ASP A 352 15.60 -20.87 -7.94
N ASP A 353 15.28 -21.97 -8.64
CA ASP A 353 15.94 -22.31 -9.91
C ASP A 353 15.26 -21.59 -11.10
N ASP A 354 15.88 -20.52 -11.62
CA ASP A 354 15.26 -19.66 -12.63
C ASP A 354 15.70 -19.94 -14.07
N SER A 355 14.89 -19.53 -15.05
CA SER A 355 15.20 -19.58 -16.48
C SER A 355 14.95 -18.21 -17.12
N LEU A 356 16.03 -17.50 -17.42
CA LEU A 356 16.04 -16.14 -17.96
C LEU A 356 16.53 -16.12 -19.41
N ASN A 357 15.76 -15.49 -20.30
CA ASN A 357 16.13 -15.25 -21.69
C ASN A 357 16.01 -13.75 -22.03
N GLY A 358 17.10 -13.09 -22.44
CA GLY A 358 17.13 -11.66 -22.78
C GLY A 358 16.42 -11.32 -24.10
N ALA A 359 16.52 -12.23 -25.07
CA ALA A 359 15.99 -12.17 -26.43
C ALA A 359 16.82 -11.36 -27.44
N GLU A 360 16.52 -10.10 -27.70
CA GLU A 360 17.30 -9.28 -28.64
C GLU A 360 17.75 -7.98 -27.97
N ASP A 361 18.87 -7.42 -28.47
CA ASP A 361 19.54 -6.23 -27.93
C ASP A 361 20.38 -6.55 -26.68
N ASN A 362 20.98 -5.54 -26.07
CA ASN A 362 21.94 -5.74 -24.99
C ASN A 362 21.21 -5.80 -23.64
N ASP A 363 21.23 -6.96 -23.01
CA ASP A 363 20.46 -7.25 -21.81
C ASP A 363 21.32 -7.38 -20.55
N TYR A 364 20.65 -7.29 -19.40
CA TYR A 364 21.22 -7.62 -18.10
C TYR A 364 20.38 -8.72 -17.46
N LEU A 365 20.95 -9.90 -17.22
CA LEU A 365 20.29 -11.02 -16.57
C LEU A 365 21.00 -11.29 -15.24
N ASN A 366 20.26 -11.30 -14.15
CA ASN A 366 20.71 -11.74 -12.83
C ASN A 366 19.87 -12.94 -12.39
N GLY A 367 20.47 -14.13 -12.37
CA GLY A 367 19.81 -15.36 -11.91
C GLY A 367 19.50 -15.29 -10.41
N GLY A 368 20.48 -14.87 -9.62
CA GLY A 368 20.36 -14.77 -8.17
C GLY A 368 20.84 -16.05 -7.48
N VAL A 369 20.03 -16.60 -6.59
CA VAL A 369 20.35 -17.79 -5.79
C VAL A 369 19.50 -18.96 -6.27
N GLY A 370 20.12 -20.01 -6.80
CA GLY A 370 19.39 -21.13 -7.38
C GLY A 370 20.29 -21.86 -8.36
N ASN A 371 19.80 -22.86 -9.09
CA ASN A 371 20.51 -23.37 -10.26
C ASN A 371 19.85 -22.78 -11.49
N ASP A 372 20.37 -21.66 -11.95
CA ASP A 372 19.72 -20.83 -12.95
C ASP A 372 20.14 -21.20 -14.37
N ILE A 373 19.31 -20.84 -15.34
CA ILE A 373 19.59 -20.92 -16.76
C ILE A 373 19.52 -19.50 -17.33
N LEU A 374 20.65 -18.99 -17.82
CA LEU A 374 20.76 -17.64 -18.37
C LEU A 374 21.12 -17.70 -19.85
N ASP A 375 20.22 -17.21 -20.71
CA ASP A 375 20.41 -17.06 -22.16
C ASP A 375 20.32 -15.58 -22.52
N GLY A 376 21.45 -14.94 -22.84
CA GLY A 376 21.47 -13.53 -23.23
C GLY A 376 20.64 -13.26 -24.48
N GLY A 377 20.65 -14.19 -25.44
CA GLY A 377 20.01 -14.00 -26.74
C GLY A 377 20.95 -13.30 -27.73
N GLU A 378 20.41 -12.48 -28.63
CA GLU A 378 21.20 -11.69 -29.58
C GLU A 378 21.59 -10.33 -28.99
N GLY A 379 22.85 -10.13 -28.63
CA GLY A 379 23.26 -8.87 -28.02
C GLY A 379 24.70 -8.89 -27.54
N ASP A 380 25.16 -7.79 -26.95
CA ASP A 380 26.31 -7.82 -26.05
C ASP A 380 25.76 -7.78 -24.60
N ASP A 381 25.57 -8.94 -23.99
CA ASP A 381 24.79 -9.12 -22.75
C ASP A 381 25.65 -9.20 -21.48
N ASN A 382 25.04 -8.93 -20.33
CA ASN A 382 25.65 -9.14 -19.02
C ASN A 382 24.86 -10.18 -18.23
N LEU A 383 25.48 -11.33 -17.98
CA LEU A 383 24.90 -12.45 -17.24
C LEU A 383 25.58 -12.52 -15.86
N VAL A 384 24.80 -12.48 -14.79
CA VAL A 384 25.27 -12.46 -13.40
C VAL A 384 24.52 -13.54 -12.63
N ASP A 385 25.21 -14.29 -11.79
CA ASP A 385 24.60 -15.16 -10.77
C ASP A 385 25.19 -14.84 -9.39
N GLU A 386 24.56 -15.34 -8.32
CA GLU A 386 25.13 -15.26 -6.97
C GLU A 386 25.62 -16.60 -6.46
N LYS A 387 24.77 -17.63 -6.52
CA LYS A 387 25.07 -18.98 -6.04
C LYS A 387 24.28 -20.00 -6.82
N GLY A 388 24.88 -21.14 -7.13
CA GLY A 388 24.18 -22.15 -7.91
C GLY A 388 25.04 -23.18 -8.57
N ASN A 389 24.44 -24.03 -9.39
CA ASN A 389 25.14 -24.69 -10.50
C ASN A 389 24.51 -24.18 -11.78
N ASP A 390 24.85 -22.94 -12.12
CA ASP A 390 24.17 -22.17 -13.15
C ASP A 390 24.59 -22.59 -14.57
N THR A 391 23.72 -22.36 -15.54
CA THR A 391 23.95 -22.71 -16.93
C THR A 391 23.81 -21.49 -17.82
N TYR A 392 24.92 -21.03 -18.37
CA TYR A 392 24.97 -19.93 -19.33
C TYR A 392 24.86 -20.47 -20.76
N ILE A 393 23.83 -20.07 -21.49
CA ILE A 393 23.53 -20.56 -22.83
C ILE A 393 23.95 -19.53 -23.87
N PHE A 394 24.70 -19.99 -24.88
CA PHE A 394 25.09 -19.23 -26.05
C PHE A 394 24.72 -20.00 -27.31
N ASN A 395 23.70 -19.52 -28.03
CA ASN A 395 23.24 -20.15 -29.26
C ASN A 395 23.38 -19.18 -30.43
N GLY A 396 23.92 -19.63 -31.57
CA GLY A 396 23.92 -18.83 -32.78
C GLY A 396 24.70 -17.50 -32.68
N ASN A 397 24.01 -16.37 -32.88
CA ASN A 397 24.62 -15.03 -32.90
C ASN A 397 24.46 -14.30 -31.57
N PHE A 398 25.09 -14.82 -30.52
CA PHE A 398 25.04 -14.30 -29.16
C PHE A 398 25.92 -13.06 -28.90
N GLY A 399 26.46 -12.42 -29.94
CA GLY A 399 27.33 -11.24 -29.81
C GLY A 399 28.50 -11.38 -28.81
N LYS A 400 28.65 -10.41 -27.90
CA LYS A 400 29.78 -10.35 -26.93
C LYS A 400 29.30 -10.22 -25.50
N ASP A 401 29.15 -11.36 -24.86
CA ASP A 401 28.61 -11.39 -23.51
C ASP A 401 29.69 -11.39 -22.43
N SER A 402 29.29 -10.91 -21.25
CA SER A 402 30.09 -10.94 -20.03
C SER A 402 29.37 -11.77 -18.97
N ILE A 403 30.07 -12.78 -18.44
CA ILE A 403 29.59 -13.60 -17.31
C ILE A 403 30.28 -13.16 -16.02
N TYR A 404 29.48 -12.98 -14.98
CA TYR A 404 29.92 -12.77 -13.60
C TYR A 404 29.35 -13.90 -12.72
N ASP A 405 30.03 -15.04 -12.76
CA ASP A 405 29.77 -16.18 -11.88
C ASP A 405 30.43 -15.93 -10.51
N LEU A 406 29.62 -15.61 -9.49
CA LEU A 406 30.13 -15.13 -8.21
C LEU A 406 30.63 -16.25 -7.28
N ASP A 407 30.14 -17.49 -7.45
CA ASP A 407 30.54 -18.63 -6.62
C ASP A 407 31.48 -19.62 -7.35
N GLY A 408 31.58 -19.49 -8.68
CA GLY A 408 32.47 -20.23 -9.57
C GLY A 408 31.99 -21.65 -9.93
N ASN A 409 30.72 -21.97 -9.70
CA ASN A 409 30.17 -23.31 -9.92
C ASN A 409 29.41 -23.45 -11.25
N GLY A 410 29.26 -22.36 -12.01
CA GLY A 410 28.51 -22.35 -13.26
C GLY A 410 29.14 -23.18 -14.39
N GLN A 411 28.33 -23.50 -15.39
CA GLN A 411 28.72 -24.16 -16.63
C GLN A 411 28.28 -23.36 -17.84
N ILE A 412 29.02 -23.48 -18.93
CA ILE A 412 28.72 -22.80 -20.19
C ILE A 412 28.21 -23.84 -21.20
N LYS A 413 27.10 -23.54 -21.88
CA LYS A 413 26.54 -24.35 -22.96
C LYS A 413 26.58 -23.56 -24.27
N ILE A 414 27.24 -24.09 -25.29
CA ILE A 414 27.31 -23.47 -26.63
C ILE A 414 26.69 -24.41 -27.66
N ASP A 415 25.65 -23.96 -28.38
CA ASP A 415 24.94 -24.74 -29.39
C ASP A 415 24.58 -26.17 -28.90
N ASP A 416 23.97 -26.23 -27.72
CA ASP A 416 23.62 -27.45 -26.98
C ASP A 416 24.78 -28.33 -26.47
N ILE A 417 26.04 -27.90 -26.59
CA ILE A 417 27.22 -28.59 -26.05
C ILE A 417 27.58 -27.99 -24.69
N ALA A 418 27.48 -28.79 -23.62
CA ALA A 418 27.88 -28.40 -22.27
C ALA A 418 29.40 -28.47 -22.07
N LEU A 419 29.96 -27.41 -21.48
CA LEU A 419 31.37 -27.28 -21.09
C LEU A 419 31.42 -27.08 -19.57
N SER A 420 32.11 -27.98 -18.87
CA SER A 420 32.18 -27.97 -17.39
C SER A 420 33.50 -27.42 -16.86
N VAL A 421 33.48 -26.84 -15.66
CA VAL A 421 34.67 -26.26 -14.99
C VAL A 421 35.74 -27.34 -14.79
N GLY A 422 36.92 -27.13 -15.38
CA GLY A 422 38.05 -28.08 -15.36
C GLY A 422 38.52 -28.51 -16.75
N GLU A 423 37.71 -28.30 -17.78
CA GLU A 423 38.14 -28.37 -19.17
C GLU A 423 38.66 -27.00 -19.62
N LYS A 424 39.87 -26.96 -20.21
CA LYS A 424 40.49 -25.71 -20.64
C LYS A 424 39.85 -25.24 -21.95
N LEU A 425 38.90 -24.32 -21.85
CA LEU A 425 38.40 -23.56 -22.99
C LEU A 425 39.36 -22.41 -23.30
N ILE A 426 39.89 -22.36 -24.52
CA ILE A 426 40.55 -21.15 -25.06
C ILE A 426 39.51 -20.45 -25.93
N ILE A 427 38.78 -19.49 -25.37
CA ILE A 427 37.96 -18.57 -26.16
C ILE A 427 38.92 -17.56 -26.81
N ASN A 428 39.09 -17.66 -28.14
CA ASN A 428 39.82 -16.66 -28.92
C ASN A 428 38.83 -15.74 -29.61
N TYR A 429 38.51 -14.59 -29.01
CA TYR A 429 37.99 -13.43 -29.75
C TYR A 429 38.86 -12.22 -29.47
N GLY A 430 39.81 -11.96 -30.38
CA GLY A 430 40.79 -10.89 -30.21
C GLY A 430 42.16 -11.15 -30.81
N LYS A 431 42.27 -11.87 -31.93
CA LYS A 431 43.40 -11.59 -32.83
C LYS A 431 43.11 -10.22 -33.45
N VAL A 432 43.64 -9.15 -32.90
CA VAL A 432 43.99 -8.01 -33.74
C VAL A 432 45.10 -8.51 -34.67
N LEU A 433 44.72 -8.99 -35.85
CA LEU A 433 45.61 -9.01 -37.00
C LEU A 433 45.67 -7.58 -37.52
N THR A 434 46.62 -6.80 -37.03
CA THR A 434 47.13 -5.69 -37.84
C THR A 434 47.98 -6.31 -38.94
N ASP A 435 47.57 -6.11 -40.19
CA ASP A 435 48.48 -6.24 -41.33
C ASP A 435 49.54 -5.15 -41.20
N ASN A 436 50.73 -5.56 -40.78
CA ASN A 436 51.95 -4.76 -40.89
C ASN A 436 52.97 -5.56 -41.73
N THR A 437 52.73 -5.54 -43.05
CA THR A 437 53.71 -5.58 -44.15
C THR A 437 54.77 -6.68 -44.17
N HIS A 438 54.73 -7.50 -45.23
CA HIS A 438 55.74 -7.41 -46.29
C HIS A 438 55.20 -7.80 -47.66
#